data_AF-A0A2K5JKA1-F1
#
_entry.id   AF-A0A2K5JKA1-F1
#
_cell.length_a   1.000
_cell.length_b   1.000
_cell.length_c   1.000
_cell.angle_alpha   90.00
_cell.angle_beta   90.00
_cell.angle_gamma   90.00
#
_symmetry.space_group_name_H-M   'P 1'
#
loop_
_entity.id
_entity.type
_entity.pdbx_description
1 polymer ?
#
loop_
_entity_poly.entity_id
_entity_poly.type
_entity_poly.pdbx_seq_one_letter_code
_entity_poly.pdbx_strand_id
1 'polypeptide(L)'
;INQFFGEGNPKAPPPSLTDCIGMVDSRAESIDKKISRLDAELVKYKDQIKKMREGPAKNMVKQKALQWMYEQQQANYTIQSLNDTKTTVDAMKLGVKEMKKAYKQVKINQIEDLQIHLEHMMEDANEIQEALSRSYGTPELDEDDLAVV
;
A
#
# COMPACT_ATOMS: atom_id res chain seq x y z
N ILE A 1 29.07 35.57 11.36
CA ILE A 1 28.68 34.55 10.36
C ILE A 1 28.61 33.22 11.10
N ASN A 2 27.42 32.83 11.55
CA ASN A 2 27.16 31.52 12.14
C ASN A 2 26.19 30.79 11.21
N GLN A 3 26.74 30.00 10.31
CA GLN A 3 26.00 28.98 9.56
C GLN A 3 26.80 27.68 9.72
N PHE A 4 26.83 27.19 10.96
CA PHE A 4 27.27 25.84 11.28
C PHE A 4 26.21 24.90 10.71
N PHE A 5 26.53 24.41 9.51
CA PHE A 5 25.78 23.40 8.77
C PHE A 5 25.32 22.29 9.73
N GLY A 6 24.00 22.12 9.83
CA GLY A 6 23.41 20.91 10.39
C GLY A 6 23.64 19.78 9.40
N GLU A 7 24.47 18.81 9.77
CA GLU A 7 24.42 17.48 9.18
C GLU A 7 22.98 16.99 9.32
N GLY A 8 22.26 16.92 8.20
CA GLY A 8 20.95 16.29 8.17
C GLY A 8 21.14 14.85 8.63
N ASN A 9 20.48 14.48 9.74
CA ASN A 9 20.44 13.10 10.22
C ASN A 9 20.28 12.14 9.03
N PRO A 10 21.03 11.04 8.97
CA PRO A 10 20.90 10.08 7.88
C PRO A 10 19.42 9.68 7.76
N LYS A 11 18.81 9.98 6.61
CA LYS A 11 17.42 9.60 6.34
C LYS A 11 17.33 8.10 6.57
N ALA A 12 16.52 7.70 7.56
CA ALA A 12 16.33 6.31 7.91
C ALA A 12 16.01 5.51 6.63
N PRO A 13 16.61 4.33 6.44
CA PRO A 13 16.34 3.52 5.26
C PRO A 13 14.83 3.30 5.12
N PRO A 14 14.30 3.32 3.89
CA PRO A 14 12.89 3.09 3.66
C PRO A 14 12.46 1.76 4.30
N PRO A 15 11.26 1.70 4.91
CA PRO A 15 10.82 0.52 5.64
C PRO A 15 10.87 -0.72 4.74
N SER A 16 11.43 -1.80 5.27
CA SER A 16 11.45 -3.08 4.56
C SER A 16 10.08 -3.77 4.64
N LEU A 17 9.84 -4.73 3.75
CA LEU A 17 8.63 -5.57 3.81
C LEU A 17 8.51 -6.29 5.17
N THR A 18 9.64 -6.62 5.81
CA THR A 18 9.65 -7.23 7.15
C THR A 18 9.19 -6.24 8.22
N ASP A 19 9.59 -4.97 8.11
CA ASP A 19 9.16 -3.92 9.05
C ASP A 19 7.66 -3.66 8.90
N CYS A 20 7.15 -3.63 7.66
CA CYS A 20 5.72 -3.49 7.38
C CYS A 20 4.91 -4.64 8.00
N ILE A 21 5.37 -5.89 7.90
CA ILE A 21 4.72 -7.05 8.52
C ILE A 21 4.67 -6.88 10.04
N GLY A 22 5.81 -6.53 10.67
CA GLY A 22 5.86 -6.32 12.12
C GLY A 22 4.93 -5.20 12.61
N MET A 23 4.82 -4.11 11.84
CA MET A 23 3.88 -3.02 12.13
C MET A 23 2.42 -3.46 12.02
N VAL A 24 2.08 -4.25 10.98
CA VAL A 24 0.73 -4.79 10.79
C VAL A 24 0.38 -5.76 11.93
N ASP A 25 1.29 -6.65 12.30
CA ASP A 25 1.09 -7.60 13.41
C ASP A 25 0.86 -6.87 14.75
N SER A 26 1.68 -5.86 15.06
CA SER A 26 1.51 -5.07 16.29
C SER A 26 0.16 -4.33 16.32
N ARG A 27 -0.29 -3.79 15.18
CA ARG A 27 -1.61 -3.16 15.07
C ARG A 27 -2.73 -4.17 15.21
N ALA A 28 -2.60 -5.34 14.58
CA ALA A 28 -3.57 -6.42 14.68
C ALA A 28 -3.78 -6.86 16.13
N GLU A 29 -2.70 -7.12 16.88
CA GLU A 29 -2.77 -7.47 18.30
C GLU A 29 -3.49 -6.41 19.16
N SER A 30 -3.24 -5.13 18.88
CA SER A 30 -3.88 -4.02 19.58
C SER A 30 -5.39 -3.99 19.32
N ILE A 31 -5.79 -4.23 18.07
CA ILE A 31 -7.20 -4.27 17.69
C ILE A 31 -7.89 -5.52 18.24
N ASP A 32 -7.24 -6.68 18.26
CA ASP A 32 -7.78 -7.90 18.87
C ASP A 32 -8.04 -7.72 20.38
N LYS A 33 -7.13 -7.04 21.08
CA LYS A 33 -7.34 -6.64 22.49
C LYS A 33 -8.52 -5.70 22.63
N LYS A 34 -8.73 -4.77 21.68
CA LYS A 34 -9.90 -3.88 21.68
C LYS A 34 -11.20 -4.66 21.44
N ILE A 35 -11.23 -5.56 20.45
CA ILE A 35 -12.39 -6.42 20.14
C ILE A 35 -12.76 -7.24 21.39
N SER A 36 -11.79 -7.88 22.03
CA SER A 36 -12.02 -8.68 23.25
C SER A 36 -12.65 -7.86 24.38
N ARG A 37 -12.26 -6.59 24.54
CA ARG A 37 -12.87 -5.67 25.53
C ARG A 37 -14.29 -5.31 25.15
N LEU A 38 -14.53 -5.00 23.86
CA LEU A 38 -15.87 -4.68 23.35
C LEU A 38 -16.82 -5.87 23.55
N ASP A 39 -16.38 -7.09 23.25
CA ASP A 39 -17.14 -8.32 23.50
C ASP A 39 -17.55 -8.46 24.97
N ALA A 40 -16.58 -8.30 25.88
CA ALA A 40 -16.83 -8.43 27.32
C ALA A 40 -17.87 -7.42 27.82
N GLU A 41 -17.80 -6.16 27.36
CA GLU A 41 -18.75 -5.12 27.75
C GLU A 41 -20.13 -5.32 27.12
N LEU A 42 -20.20 -5.79 25.88
CA LEU A 42 -21.46 -6.14 25.22
C LEU A 42 -22.19 -7.27 25.94
N VAL A 43 -21.47 -8.27 26.44
CA VAL A 43 -22.03 -9.33 27.30
C VAL A 43 -22.61 -8.73 28.59
N LYS A 44 -21.87 -7.82 29.25
CA LYS A 44 -22.37 -7.13 30.47
C LYS A 44 -23.65 -6.34 30.18
N TYR A 45 -23.68 -5.57 29.10
CA TYR A 45 -24.87 -4.81 28.72
C TYR A 45 -26.06 -5.72 28.42
N LYS A 46 -25.84 -6.82 27.69
CA LYS A 46 -26.88 -7.81 27.41
C LYS A 46 -27.48 -8.37 28.70
N ASP A 47 -26.65 -8.72 29.67
CA ASP A 47 -27.11 -9.26 30.96
C ASP A 47 -27.80 -8.20 31.84
N GLN A 48 -27.30 -6.96 31.81
CA GLN A 48 -27.94 -5.83 32.48
C GLN A 48 -29.33 -5.57 31.91
N ILE A 49 -29.48 -5.50 30.58
CA ILE A 49 -30.75 -5.28 29.90
C ILE A 49 -31.76 -6.39 30.25
N LYS A 50 -31.32 -7.65 30.31
CA LYS A 50 -32.20 -8.78 30.70
C LYS A 50 -32.76 -8.62 32.11
N LYS A 51 -31.98 -8.09 33.05
CA LYS A 51 -32.37 -7.94 34.47
C LYS A 51 -33.18 -6.67 34.73
N MET A 52 -33.20 -5.73 33.80
CA MET A 52 -33.93 -4.46 33.96
C MET A 52 -35.39 -4.58 33.51
N ARG A 53 -36.29 -3.97 34.29
CA ARG A 53 -37.67 -3.71 33.88
C ARG A 53 -37.72 -2.73 32.71
N GLU A 54 -38.75 -2.83 31.88
CA GLU A 54 -38.95 -1.87 30.79
C GLU A 54 -39.13 -0.45 31.35
N GLY A 55 -38.48 0.51 30.71
CA GLY A 55 -38.52 1.92 31.11
C GLY A 55 -37.32 2.72 30.63
N PRO A 56 -37.27 4.03 30.96
CA PRO A 56 -36.24 4.96 30.48
C PRO A 56 -34.81 4.48 30.77
N ALA A 57 -34.56 3.93 31.96
CA ALA A 57 -33.24 3.42 32.34
C ALA A 57 -32.77 2.27 31.43
N LYS A 58 -33.65 1.33 31.08
CA LYS A 58 -33.32 0.21 30.18
C LYS A 58 -33.06 0.70 28.76
N ASN A 59 -33.79 1.71 28.30
CA ASN A 59 -33.58 2.31 26.98
C ASN A 59 -32.20 2.99 26.87
N MET A 60 -31.74 3.66 27.92
CA MET A 60 -30.38 4.22 27.95
C MET A 60 -29.29 3.15 27.85
N VAL A 61 -29.47 2.01 28.53
CA VAL A 61 -28.52 0.88 28.43
C VAL A 61 -28.56 0.25 27.04
N LYS A 62 -29.74 0.10 26.43
CA LYS A 62 -29.86 -0.35 25.02
C LYS A 62 -29.13 0.58 24.06
N GLN A 63 -29.26 1.89 24.22
CA GLN A 63 -28.54 2.87 23.38
C GLN A 63 -27.03 2.77 23.53
N LYS A 64 -26.53 2.62 24.77
CA LYS A 64 -25.09 2.37 25.02
C LYS A 64 -24.63 1.07 24.38
N ALA A 65 -25.39 -0.02 24.55
CA ALA A 65 -25.07 -1.31 23.93
C ALA A 65 -24.99 -1.21 22.39
N LEU A 66 -25.89 -0.43 21.77
CA LEU A 66 -25.88 -0.20 20.33
C LEU A 66 -24.62 0.55 19.88
N GLN A 67 -24.20 1.59 20.60
CA GLN A 67 -22.93 2.29 20.30
C GLN A 67 -21.73 1.33 20.37
N TRP A 68 -21.67 0.48 21.40
CA TRP A 68 -20.61 -0.51 21.55
C TRP A 68 -20.63 -1.58 20.44
N MET A 69 -21.82 -1.98 19.96
CA MET A 69 -21.94 -2.89 18.80
C MET A 69 -21.34 -2.26 17.53
N TYR A 70 -21.61 -0.98 17.28
CA TYR A 70 -21.04 -0.27 16.14
C TYR A 70 -19.51 -0.16 16.24
N GLU A 71 -18.99 0.18 17.41
CA GLU A 71 -17.53 0.22 17.64
C GLU A 71 -16.88 -1.16 17.44
N GLN A 72 -17.54 -2.23 17.87
CA GLN A 72 -17.09 -3.60 17.64
C GLN A 72 -17.06 -3.95 16.16
N GLN A 73 -18.13 -3.63 15.42
CA GLN A 73 -18.20 -3.89 13.99
C GLN A 73 -17.09 -3.16 13.24
N GLN A 74 -16.80 -1.91 13.62
CA GLN A 74 -15.71 -1.14 13.03
C GLN A 74 -14.33 -1.76 13.34
N ALA A 75 -14.11 -2.21 14.58
CA ALA A 75 -12.87 -2.89 14.96
C ALA A 75 -12.69 -4.20 14.17
N ASN A 76 -13.76 -4.99 14.01
CA ASN A 76 -13.77 -6.22 13.22
C ASN A 76 -13.47 -5.98 11.72
N TYR A 77 -14.01 -4.91 11.14
CA TYR A 77 -13.67 -4.53 9.77
C TYR A 77 -12.20 -4.13 9.65
N THR A 78 -11.68 -3.42 10.65
CA THR A 78 -10.28 -2.97 10.64
C THR A 78 -9.31 -4.14 10.74
N ILE A 79 -9.55 -5.14 11.61
CA ILE A 79 -8.70 -6.33 11.70
C ILE A 79 -8.72 -7.15 10.41
N GLN A 80 -9.89 -7.27 9.76
CA GLN A 80 -9.98 -7.95 8.47
C GLN A 80 -9.13 -7.24 7.40
N SER A 81 -9.24 -5.92 7.29
CA SER A 81 -8.42 -5.14 6.35
C SER A 81 -6.92 -5.26 6.63
N LEU A 82 -6.52 -5.34 7.91
CA LEU A 82 -5.12 -5.58 8.28
C LEU A 82 -4.64 -6.98 7.88
N ASN A 83 -5.47 -8.01 8.03
CA ASN A 83 -5.15 -9.37 7.60
C ASN A 83 -5.01 -9.47 6.07
N ASP A 84 -5.86 -8.79 5.32
CA ASP A 84 -5.76 -8.71 3.85
C ASP A 84 -4.47 -7.99 3.43
N THR A 85 -4.13 -6.90 4.12
CA THR A 85 -2.86 -6.17 3.91
C THR A 85 -1.66 -7.06 4.21
N LYS A 86 -1.69 -7.82 5.31
CA LYS A 86 -0.63 -8.77 5.67
C LYS A 86 -0.42 -9.80 4.56
N THR A 87 -1.52 -10.40 4.08
CA THR A 87 -1.49 -11.39 2.99
C THR A 87 -0.87 -10.80 1.72
N THR A 88 -1.21 -9.56 1.38
CA THR A 88 -0.66 -8.86 0.21
C THR A 88 0.86 -8.62 0.38
N VAL A 89 1.30 -8.16 1.55
CA VAL A 89 2.72 -7.92 1.83
C VAL A 89 3.53 -9.23 1.84
N ASP A 90 2.95 -10.32 2.36
CA ASP A 90 3.55 -11.65 2.31
C ASP A 90 3.69 -12.16 0.88
N ALA A 91 2.66 -11.95 0.03
CA ALA A 91 2.73 -12.26 -1.40
C ALA A 91 3.81 -11.43 -2.11
N MET A 92 3.93 -10.13 -1.81
CA MET A 92 5.01 -9.28 -2.34
C MET A 92 6.39 -9.79 -1.91
N LYS A 93 6.53 -10.21 -0.64
CA LYS A 93 7.79 -10.77 -0.13
C LYS A 93 8.18 -12.05 -0.85
N LEU A 94 7.21 -12.92 -1.14
CA LEU A 94 7.42 -14.12 -1.97
C LEU A 94 7.80 -13.74 -3.41
N GLY A 95 7.03 -12.85 -4.04
CA GLY A 95 7.28 -12.39 -5.41
C GLY A 95 8.66 -11.75 -5.58
N VAL A 96 9.11 -10.93 -4.63
CA VAL A 96 10.47 -10.36 -4.64
C VAL A 96 11.54 -11.46 -4.50
N LYS A 97 11.29 -12.51 -3.73
CA LYS A 97 12.22 -13.66 -3.59
C LYS A 97 12.31 -14.46 -4.89
N GLU A 98 11.18 -14.69 -5.56
CA GLU A 98 11.12 -15.39 -6.85
C GLU A 98 11.74 -14.55 -7.96
N MET A 99 11.43 -13.24 -8.02
CA MET A 99 12.04 -12.29 -8.95
C MET A 99 13.57 -12.27 -8.80
N LYS A 100 14.09 -12.29 -7.56
CA LYS A 100 15.54 -12.40 -7.32
C LYS A 100 16.14 -13.71 -7.82
N LYS A 101 15.41 -14.83 -7.78
CA LYS A 101 15.88 -16.11 -8.33
C LYS A 101 15.84 -16.10 -9.87
N ALA A 102 14.73 -15.66 -10.46
CA ALA A 102 14.58 -15.52 -11.90
C ALA A 102 15.65 -14.59 -12.49
N TYR A 103 15.91 -13.45 -11.84
CA TYR A 103 16.94 -12.51 -12.24
C TYR A 103 18.35 -13.12 -12.20
N LYS A 104 18.65 -14.02 -11.25
CA LYS A 104 19.92 -14.76 -11.22
C LYS A 104 20.02 -15.81 -12.35
N GLN A 105 18.90 -16.42 -12.75
CA GLN A 105 18.86 -17.39 -13.86
C GLN A 105 18.99 -16.70 -15.22
N VAL A 106 18.28 -15.57 -15.41
CA VAL A 106 18.39 -14.71 -16.60
C VAL A 106 19.82 -14.19 -16.76
N LYS A 107 20.45 -13.76 -15.67
CA LYS A 107 21.85 -13.27 -15.67
C LYS A 107 22.91 -14.31 -16.06
N ILE A 108 22.61 -15.61 -16.05
CA ILE A 108 23.61 -16.63 -16.42
C ILE A 108 23.40 -17.11 -17.86
N ASN A 109 22.14 -17.17 -18.32
CA ASN A 109 21.82 -17.78 -19.61
C ASN A 109 21.48 -16.78 -20.72
N GLN A 110 21.27 -15.49 -20.42
CA GLN A 110 20.78 -14.51 -21.39
C GLN A 110 21.60 -13.21 -21.43
N ILE A 111 22.74 -13.09 -20.75
CA ILE A 111 23.54 -11.85 -20.84
C ILE A 111 24.09 -11.64 -22.26
N GLU A 112 24.48 -12.70 -22.95
CA GLU A 112 24.92 -12.63 -24.35
C GLU A 112 23.72 -12.36 -25.28
N ASP A 113 22.60 -13.08 -25.10
CA ASP A 113 21.40 -12.90 -25.93
C ASP A 113 20.69 -11.55 -25.70
N LEU A 114 20.69 -10.99 -24.49
CA LEU A 114 20.10 -9.67 -24.18
C LEU A 114 20.93 -8.52 -24.73
N GLN A 115 22.26 -8.64 -24.78
CA GLN A 115 23.10 -7.62 -25.41
C GLN A 115 22.85 -7.58 -26.92
N ILE A 116 22.75 -8.74 -27.57
CA ILE A 116 22.42 -8.85 -28.99
C ILE A 116 21.00 -8.31 -29.25
N HIS A 117 20.01 -8.66 -28.43
CA HIS A 117 18.65 -8.17 -28.62
C HIS A 117 18.50 -6.66 -28.33
N LEU A 118 19.25 -6.10 -27.38
CA LEU A 118 19.29 -4.66 -27.12
C LEU A 118 20.00 -3.89 -28.25
N GLU A 119 21.06 -4.46 -28.81
CA GLU A 119 21.77 -3.91 -29.97
C GLU A 119 20.85 -3.85 -31.19
N HIS A 120 20.15 -4.96 -31.49
CA HIS A 120 19.14 -5.00 -32.55
C HIS A 120 17.95 -4.04 -32.31
N MET A 121 17.48 -3.91 -31.06
CA MET A 121 16.37 -3.01 -30.74
C MET A 121 16.77 -1.52 -30.73
N MET A 122 18.05 -1.21 -30.47
CA MET A 122 18.62 0.13 -30.66
C MET A 122 18.84 0.46 -32.14
N GLU A 123 19.19 -0.53 -32.97
CA GLU A 123 19.21 -0.41 -34.43
C GLU A 123 17.81 -0.16 -34.98
N ASP A 124 16.82 -0.96 -34.59
CA ASP A 124 15.42 -0.78 -35.00
C ASP A 124 14.89 0.59 -34.55
N ALA A 125 15.21 1.03 -33.33
CA ALA A 125 14.81 2.34 -32.83
C ALA A 125 15.49 3.48 -33.61
N ASN A 126 16.77 3.34 -33.98
CA ASN A 126 17.46 4.32 -34.82
C ASN A 126 16.95 4.31 -36.27
N GLU A 127 16.61 3.15 -36.84
CA GLU A 127 16.03 3.04 -38.17
C GLU A 127 14.62 3.64 -38.21
N ILE A 128 13.80 3.41 -37.17
CA ILE A 128 12.50 4.07 -37.00
C ILE A 128 12.68 5.58 -36.81
N GLN A 129 13.63 6.01 -35.98
CA GLN A 129 13.90 7.43 -35.75
C GLN A 129 14.45 8.10 -37.01
N GLU A 130 15.28 7.44 -37.81
CA GLU A 130 15.80 7.94 -39.08
C GLU A 130 14.73 7.93 -40.18
N ALA A 131 13.88 6.90 -40.25
CA ALA A 131 12.74 6.87 -41.17
C ALA A 131 11.70 7.95 -40.84
N LEU A 132 11.42 8.19 -39.56
CA LEU A 132 10.57 9.29 -39.09
C LEU A 132 11.26 10.65 -39.28
N SER A 133 12.58 10.75 -39.05
CA SER A 133 13.34 11.99 -39.27
C SER A 133 13.49 12.34 -40.75
N ARG A 134 13.60 11.34 -41.65
CA ARG A 134 13.57 11.55 -43.10
C ARG A 134 12.19 11.98 -43.59
N SER A 135 11.12 11.70 -42.83
CA SER A 135 9.76 12.16 -43.15
C SER A 135 9.44 13.59 -42.68
N TYR A 136 10.28 14.22 -41.85
CA TYR A 136 10.08 15.60 -41.38
C TYR A 136 11.22 16.53 -41.84
N GLY A 137 11.53 16.51 -43.14
CA GLY A 137 12.12 17.66 -43.81
C GLY A 137 11.06 18.74 -44.05
N THR A 138 10.76 19.53 -43.00
CA THR A 138 10.15 20.89 -42.96
C THR A 138 8.98 21.25 -43.89
N PRO A 139 7.93 21.87 -43.33
CA PRO A 139 7.88 23.35 -43.44
C PRO A 139 7.82 24.02 -42.06
N GLU A 140 8.58 25.10 -41.91
CA GLU A 140 8.49 26.03 -40.78
C GLU A 140 7.03 26.49 -40.62
N LEU A 141 6.43 26.16 -39.49
CA LEU A 141 5.17 26.77 -39.07
C LEU A 141 5.54 27.92 -38.15
N ASP A 142 5.34 29.15 -38.65
CA ASP A 142 5.49 30.39 -37.90
C ASP A 142 4.71 30.31 -36.58
N GLU A 143 5.34 30.74 -35.48
CA GLU A 143 4.83 30.70 -34.09
C GLU A 143 3.59 31.58 -33.83
N ASP A 144 2.90 32.08 -34.86
CA ASP A 144 1.79 33.03 -34.72
C ASP A 144 0.40 32.38 -34.63
N ASP A 145 0.26 31.06 -34.83
CA ASP A 145 -1.06 30.39 -34.80
C ASP A 145 -1.34 29.57 -33.52
N LEU A 146 -0.45 29.66 -32.52
CA LEU A 146 -0.66 29.03 -31.22
C LEU A 146 -1.31 29.99 -30.20
N ALA A 147 -2.41 30.62 -30.61
CA ALA A 147 -3.32 31.27 -29.69
C ALA A 147 -4.77 30.96 -30.07
N VAL A 148 -5.50 30.42 -29.08
CA VAL A 148 -6.96 30.22 -29.03
C VAL A 148 -7.46 28.95 -29.73
N VAL A 149 -7.71 27.89 -28.94
CA VAL A 149 -9.06 27.44 -28.52
C VAL A 149 -8.93 26.62 -27.23
#